data_AF-A0A9E5MMD6-F1
#
_entry.id   AF-A0A9E5MMD6-F1
#
_cell.length_a   1.000
_cell.length_b   1.000
_cell.length_c   1.000
_cell.angle_alpha   90.00
_cell.angle_beta   90.00
_cell.angle_gamma   90.00
#
_symmetry.space_group_name_H-M   'P 1'
#
loop_
_entity.id
_entity.type
_entity.pdbx_description
1 polymer ?
#
loop_
_entity_poly.entity_id
_entity_poly.type
_entity_poly.pdbx_seq_one_letter_code
_entity_poly.pdbx_strand_id
1 'polypeptide(L)'
;MGQQRARENALAASTKPQDQFRIEASESLAPGKVRLRYEFTPDGPGFMRGVKVAIFANVEPIANSQGSVEKTIVTMAGLSEILDVGFDAGAPVTEDYPGQGPFPATIDRVDIKLGPFLS
;
A
#
# COMPACT_ATOMS: atom_id res chain seq x y z
N MET A 1 -4.54 4.02 25.15
CA MET A 1 -4.33 2.70 24.50
C MET A 1 -5.00 2.75 23.14
N GLY A 2 -4.27 3.21 22.12
CA GLY A 2 -4.78 3.32 20.75
C GLY A 2 -4.73 1.97 20.06
N GLN A 3 -5.85 1.54 19.50
CA GLN A 3 -5.95 0.32 18.72
C GLN A 3 -5.08 0.47 17.46
N GLN A 4 -4.02 -0.31 17.34
CA GLN A 4 -3.17 -0.36 16.15
C GLN A 4 -4.01 -0.86 14.97
N ARG A 5 -4.41 0.03 14.07
CA ARG A 5 -5.12 -0.32 12.84
C ARG A 5 -4.07 -0.68 11.78
N ALA A 6 -3.92 -1.97 11.47
CA ALA A 6 -3.18 -2.42 10.30
C ALA A 6 -4.16 -2.52 9.11
N ARG A 7 -4.48 -1.44 8.38
CA ARG A 7 -5.69 -1.44 7.53
C ARG A 7 -5.71 -0.62 6.24
N GLU A 8 -4.62 0.00 5.80
CA GLU A 8 -4.71 1.03 4.75
C GLU A 8 -3.57 0.99 3.75
N ASN A 9 -3.93 1.17 2.48
CA ASN A 9 -3.01 1.53 1.41
C ASN A 9 -3.32 2.97 0.98
N ALA A 10 -2.31 3.83 1.08
CA ALA A 10 -2.34 5.17 0.54
C ALA A 10 -1.49 5.23 -0.74
N LEU A 11 -2.06 5.75 -1.82
CA LEU A 11 -1.37 6.01 -3.08
C LEU A 11 -1.55 7.47 -3.43
N ALA A 12 -0.49 8.14 -3.86
CA ALA A 12 -0.56 9.53 -4.26
C ALA A 12 0.17 9.76 -5.58
N ALA A 13 -0.48 10.42 -6.55
CA ALA A 13 0.19 10.86 -7.77
C ALA A 13 0.85 12.24 -7.60
N SER A 14 0.42 13.04 -6.62
CA SER A 14 1.04 14.28 -6.17
C SER A 14 0.59 14.60 -4.74
N THR A 15 1.11 15.68 -4.14
CA THR A 15 0.66 16.16 -2.82
C THR A 15 -0.71 16.84 -2.83
N LYS A 16 -1.33 17.02 -3.99
CA LYS A 16 -2.67 17.62 -4.09
C LYS A 16 -3.73 16.65 -3.54
N PRO A 17 -4.72 17.12 -2.77
CA PRO A 17 -5.73 16.25 -2.18
C PRO A 17 -6.46 15.34 -3.19
N GLN A 18 -6.77 15.86 -4.38
CA GLN A 18 -7.44 15.08 -5.44
C GLN A 18 -6.58 13.97 -6.06
N ASP A 19 -5.26 14.00 -5.85
CA ASP A 19 -4.33 13.00 -6.36
C ASP A 19 -3.98 11.95 -5.28
N GLN A 20 -4.62 11.99 -4.10
CA GLN A 20 -4.45 11.02 -3.02
C GLN A 20 -5.62 10.04 -3.00
N PHE A 21 -5.29 8.75 -2.92
CA PHE A 21 -6.25 7.65 -2.93
C PHE A 21 -6.04 6.79 -1.68
N ARG A 22 -7.14 6.45 -1.02
CA ARG A 22 -7.16 5.59 0.16
C ARG A 22 -8.02 4.38 -0.12
N ILE A 23 -7.47 3.19 0.10
CA ILE A 23 -8.20 1.93 0.05
C ILE A 23 -7.94 1.20 1.35
N GLU A 24 -9.03 0.93 2.06
CA GLU A 24 -8.99 0.36 3.39
C GLU A 24 -10.05 -0.72 3.56
N ALA A 25 -9.68 -1.75 4.32
CA ALA A 25 -10.64 -2.73 4.76
C ALA A 25 -11.56 -2.15 5.84
N SER A 26 -12.85 -2.47 5.81
CA SER A 26 -13.79 -2.07 6.86
C SER A 26 -13.52 -2.77 8.20
N GLU A 27 -12.88 -3.95 8.17
CA GLU A 27 -12.71 -4.83 9.33
C GLU A 27 -11.25 -5.00 9.79
N SER A 28 -11.06 -5.26 11.09
CA SER A 28 -9.74 -5.47 11.68
C SER A 28 -9.24 -6.84 11.32
N LEU A 29 -7.94 -6.94 11.07
CA LEU A 29 -7.28 -8.23 11.10
C LEU A 29 -7.45 -8.86 12.48
N ALA A 30 -7.77 -10.15 12.50
CA ALA A 30 -7.75 -10.94 13.72
C ALA A 30 -6.31 -10.96 14.28
N PRO A 31 -6.15 -11.05 15.61
CA PRO A 31 -4.82 -11.18 16.21
C PRO A 31 -4.15 -12.48 15.76
N GLY A 32 -2.81 -12.45 15.69
CA GLY A 32 -1.99 -13.62 15.36
C GLY A 32 -1.34 -13.52 13.98
N LYS A 33 -0.91 -14.69 13.47
CA LYS A 33 -0.19 -14.79 12.20
C LYS A 33 -1.16 -14.59 11.03
N VAL A 34 -0.83 -13.66 10.15
CA VAL A 34 -1.60 -13.34 8.95
C VAL A 34 -0.67 -13.28 7.74
N ARG A 35 -1.14 -13.79 6.60
CA ARG A 35 -0.49 -13.53 5.31
C ARG A 35 -1.22 -12.39 4.62
N LEU A 36 -0.57 -11.23 4.46
CA LEU A 36 -1.10 -10.16 3.63
C LEU A 36 -0.62 -10.33 2.20
N ARG A 37 -1.51 -10.10 1.23
CA ARG A 37 -1.16 -9.97 -0.18
C ARG A 37 -1.77 -8.70 -0.73
N TYR A 38 -0.94 -7.89 -1.36
CA TYR A 38 -1.36 -6.72 -2.11
C TYR A 38 -1.18 -7.01 -3.60
N GLU A 39 -2.24 -6.82 -4.37
CA GLU A 39 -2.21 -6.94 -5.82
C GLU A 39 -2.36 -5.57 -6.46
N PHE A 40 -1.51 -5.29 -7.43
CA PHE A 40 -1.47 -4.05 -8.19
C PHE A 40 -1.56 -4.39 -9.68
N THR A 41 -2.70 -4.08 -10.28
CA THR A 41 -3.03 -4.45 -11.67
C THR A 41 -3.21 -3.18 -12.50
N PRO A 42 -2.26 -2.80 -13.37
CA PRO A 42 -2.42 -1.68 -14.28
C PRO A 42 -3.59 -1.88 -15.25
N ASP A 43 -4.33 -0.80 -15.53
CA ASP A 43 -5.43 -0.80 -16.51
C ASP A 43 -4.95 -0.90 -17.97
N GLY A 44 -3.63 -0.84 -18.19
CA GLY A 44 -3.01 -0.99 -19.50
C GLY A 44 -1.51 -0.62 -19.49
N PRO A 45 -0.84 -0.72 -20.65
CA PRO A 45 0.57 -0.31 -20.79
C PRO A 45 0.74 1.22 -20.69
N GLY A 46 1.97 1.64 -20.37
CA GLY A 46 2.38 3.04 -20.31
C GLY A 46 2.43 3.64 -18.89
N PHE A 47 2.91 4.88 -18.81
CA PHE A 47 3.02 5.63 -17.55
C PHE A 47 1.67 6.28 -17.16
N MET A 48 1.50 6.62 -15.87
CA MET A 48 0.31 7.32 -15.34
C MET A 48 -1.01 6.59 -15.52
N ARG A 49 -0.98 5.29 -15.81
CA ARG A 49 -2.20 4.52 -15.98
C ARG A 49 -2.88 4.33 -14.64
N GLY A 50 -4.21 4.26 -14.70
CA GLY A 50 -5.01 3.80 -13.59
C GLY A 50 -4.63 2.37 -13.23
N VAL A 51 -4.88 2.01 -11.98
CA VAL A 51 -4.58 0.68 -11.45
C VAL A 51 -5.76 0.20 -10.61
N LYS A 52 -6.03 -1.09 -10.71
CA LYS A 52 -6.86 -1.81 -9.76
C LYS A 52 -5.99 -2.40 -8.69
N VAL A 53 -6.47 -2.29 -7.47
CA VAL A 53 -5.74 -2.69 -6.28
C VAL A 53 -6.64 -3.52 -5.39
N ALA A 54 -6.07 -4.57 -4.79
CA ALA A 54 -6.79 -5.50 -3.94
C ALA A 54 -5.89 -5.95 -2.78
N ILE A 55 -6.44 -6.04 -1.57
CA ILE A 55 -5.75 -6.54 -0.38
C ILE A 55 -6.40 -7.85 0.07
N PHE A 56 -5.58 -8.83 0.39
CA PHE A 56 -6.04 -10.12 0.90
C PHE A 56 -5.45 -10.36 2.28
N ALA A 57 -6.24 -10.96 3.16
CA ALA A 57 -5.76 -11.55 4.40
C ALA A 57 -5.94 -13.07 4.29
N ASN A 58 -4.83 -13.79 4.36
CA ASN A 58 -4.74 -15.21 4.10
C ASN A 58 -5.13 -15.54 2.64
N VAL A 59 -6.26 -16.23 2.44
CA VAL A 59 -6.69 -16.71 1.11
C VAL A 59 -7.80 -15.82 0.53
N GLU A 60 -8.56 -15.12 1.37
CA GLU A 60 -9.74 -14.36 0.96
C GLU A 60 -9.45 -12.86 0.87
N PRO A 61 -10.10 -12.14 -0.06
CA PRO A 61 -10.04 -10.68 -0.09
C PRO A 61 -10.70 -10.13 1.17
N ILE A 62 -10.11 -9.07 1.74
CA ILE A 62 -10.71 -8.43 2.90
C ILE A 62 -11.92 -7.60 2.43
N ALA A 63 -13.00 -7.54 3.20
CA ALA A 63 -14.14 -6.69 2.86
C ALA A 63 -13.73 -5.23 2.59
N ASN A 64 -14.21 -4.66 1.48
CA ASN A 64 -13.92 -3.29 1.01
C ASN A 64 -12.45 -2.98 0.70
N SER A 65 -11.60 -3.99 0.57
CA SER A 65 -10.17 -3.80 0.30
C SER A 65 -9.79 -3.74 -1.19
N GLN A 66 -10.78 -3.54 -2.06
CA GLN A 66 -10.59 -3.43 -3.50
C GLN A 66 -10.98 -2.02 -3.95
N GLY A 67 -10.21 -1.46 -4.88
CA GLY A 67 -10.50 -0.14 -5.43
C GLY A 67 -9.76 0.13 -6.73
N SER A 68 -10.10 1.27 -7.33
CA SER A 68 -9.42 1.79 -8.51
C SER A 68 -8.74 3.10 -8.13
N VAL A 69 -7.50 3.25 -8.59
CA VAL A 69 -6.73 4.48 -8.51
C VAL A 69 -6.60 5.00 -9.93
N GLU A 70 -7.11 6.18 -10.19
CA GLU A 70 -7.25 6.70 -11.56
C GLU A 70 -5.90 7.05 -12.20
N LYS A 71 -4.88 7.30 -11.37
CA LYS A 71 -3.57 7.76 -11.80
C LYS A 71 -2.48 7.39 -10.80
N THR A 72 -1.35 6.96 -11.32
CA THR A 72 -0.14 6.60 -10.55
C THR A 72 0.96 7.67 -10.67
N ILE A 73 1.88 7.68 -9.70
CA ILE A 73 3.08 8.52 -9.72
C ILE A 73 4.06 8.04 -10.83
N VAL A 74 4.75 8.97 -11.48
CA VAL A 74 5.70 8.70 -12.59
C VAL A 74 7.14 8.95 -12.22
N THR A 75 7.33 9.76 -11.20
CA THR A 75 8.64 10.20 -10.73
C THR A 75 8.92 9.54 -9.40
N MET A 76 10.20 9.40 -9.07
CA MET A 76 10.59 9.08 -7.71
C MET A 76 9.98 10.11 -6.75
N ALA A 77 9.44 9.63 -5.63
CA ALA A 77 8.88 10.49 -4.57
C ALA A 77 9.97 11.28 -3.81
N GLY A 78 11.25 11.00 -4.09
CA GLY A 78 12.43 11.64 -3.56
C GLY A 78 13.66 10.80 -3.92
N LEU A 79 14.87 11.35 -3.77
CA LEU A 79 16.10 10.58 -4.04
C LEU A 79 16.41 9.54 -2.94
N SER A 80 15.82 9.72 -1.76
CA SER A 80 15.94 8.83 -0.61
C SER A 80 14.76 7.86 -0.44
N GLU A 81 13.71 8.00 -1.26
CA GLU A 81 12.50 7.17 -1.19
C GLU A 81 12.79 5.83 -1.89
N ILE A 82 12.98 4.79 -1.09
CA ILE A 82 13.33 3.42 -1.52
C ILE A 82 12.24 2.46 -0.98
N LEU A 83 12.45 1.15 -1.09
CA LEU A 83 11.63 0.13 -0.43
C LEU A 83 12.15 -0.13 0.99
N ASP A 84 11.35 0.21 1.99
CA ASP A 84 11.57 -0.18 3.38
C ASP A 84 10.70 -1.37 3.78
N VAL A 85 11.20 -2.20 4.70
CA VAL A 85 10.45 -3.32 5.29
C VAL A 85 10.50 -3.20 6.80
N GLY A 86 9.33 -3.02 7.41
CA GLY A 86 9.17 -2.95 8.86
C GLY A 86 9.48 -1.57 9.46
N PHE A 87 9.71 -0.55 8.65
CA PHE A 87 9.75 0.86 9.05
C PHE A 87 9.52 1.73 7.80
N ASP A 88 9.44 3.05 8.00
CA ASP A 88 9.40 4.05 6.93
C ASP A 88 10.43 5.14 7.26
N ALA A 89 11.46 5.29 6.43
CA ALA A 89 12.48 6.33 6.58
C ALA A 89 12.19 7.58 5.73
N GLY A 90 11.14 7.56 4.92
CA GLY A 90 10.74 8.62 4.03
C GLY A 90 9.79 9.64 4.64
N ALA A 91 9.28 10.51 3.78
CA ALA A 91 8.16 11.38 4.12
C ALA A 91 6.84 10.58 3.99
N PRO A 92 5.98 10.60 5.02
CA PRO A 92 4.77 9.80 4.97
C PRO A 92 3.80 10.33 3.93
N VAL A 93 3.07 9.42 3.27
CA VAL A 93 2.04 9.78 2.28
C VAL A 93 0.80 10.38 2.95
N THR A 94 0.49 9.93 4.17
CA THR A 94 -0.65 10.41 4.98
C THR A 94 -0.21 10.69 6.41
N GLU A 95 -0.99 11.48 7.15
CA GLU A 95 -0.75 11.76 8.57
C GLU A 95 -1.29 10.65 9.49
N ASP A 96 -1.91 9.60 8.93
CA ASP A 96 -2.65 8.58 9.68
C ASP A 96 -1.75 7.59 10.42
N TYR A 97 -0.47 7.53 10.05
CA TYR A 97 0.54 6.80 10.79
C TYR A 97 1.67 7.74 11.21
N PRO A 98 2.17 7.64 12.45
CA PRO A 98 3.39 8.32 12.84
C PRO A 98 4.53 7.62 12.09
N GLY A 99 4.90 8.13 10.91
CA GLY A 99 6.10 7.69 10.21
C GLY A 99 7.30 7.70 11.17
N GLN A 100 8.31 6.87 10.88
CA GLN A 100 9.60 6.77 11.60
C GLN A 100 9.70 5.77 12.77
N GLY A 101 8.71 4.91 13.02
CA GLY A 101 8.79 3.85 14.06
C GLY A 101 9.03 2.44 13.49
N PRO A 102 9.79 1.56 14.17
CA PRO A 102 9.88 0.15 13.78
C PRO A 102 8.52 -0.54 13.97
N PHE A 103 8.19 -1.44 13.05
CA PHE A 103 7.02 -2.30 13.14
C PHE A 103 7.11 -3.11 14.44
N PRO A 104 6.08 -3.06 15.31
CA PRO A 104 6.18 -3.56 16.68
C PRO A 104 6.06 -5.09 16.79
N ALA A 105 6.03 -5.81 15.67
CA ALA A 105 5.88 -7.25 15.61
C ALA A 105 6.86 -7.86 14.59
N THR A 106 6.71 -9.14 14.29
CA THR A 106 7.63 -9.88 13.42
C THR A 106 7.11 -9.98 11.99
N ILE A 107 7.99 -9.72 11.03
CA ILE A 107 7.76 -10.00 9.61
C ILE A 107 8.56 -11.25 9.26
N ASP A 108 7.88 -12.36 9.02
CA ASP A 108 8.55 -13.64 8.71
C ASP A 108 9.16 -13.65 7.31
N ARG A 109 8.48 -13.01 6.34
CA ARG A 109 8.85 -13.04 4.92
C ARG A 109 8.16 -11.93 4.13
N VAL A 110 8.88 -11.37 3.17
CA VAL A 110 8.34 -10.50 2.12
C VAL A 110 8.67 -11.11 0.76
N ASP A 111 7.66 -11.28 -0.08
CA ASP A 111 7.81 -11.73 -1.46
C ASP A 111 7.34 -10.62 -2.40
N ILE A 112 8.17 -10.26 -3.37
CA ILE A 112 7.81 -9.30 -4.43
C ILE A 112 7.78 -10.04 -5.75
N LYS A 113 6.60 -10.11 -6.36
CA LYS A 113 6.42 -10.64 -7.71
C LYS A 113 6.25 -9.47 -8.67
N LEU A 114 7.24 -9.27 -9.52
CA LEU A 114 7.14 -8.28 -10.59
C LEU A 114 6.19 -8.79 -11.68
N GLY A 115 5.34 -7.88 -12.17
CA GLY A 115 4.56 -8.10 -13.38
C GLY A 115 5.45 -8.03 -14.63
N PRO A 116 4.88 -8.34 -15.81
CA PRO A 116 5.59 -8.14 -17.07
C PRO A 116 6.01 -6.68 -17.22
N PHE A 117 7.19 -6.44 -17.79
CA PHE A 117 7.57 -5.11 -18.23
C PHE A 117 6.71 -4.76 -19.44
N LEU A 118 5.79 -3.80 -19.27
CA LEU A 118 4.90 -3.35 -20.34
C LEU A 118 5.67 -2.36 -21.23
N SER A 119 6.33 -2.87 -22.28
CA SER A 119 6.93 -2.09 -23.37
C SER A 119 5.90 -1.73 -24.44
#